data_AF-A0AAJ2PXZ3-F1
#
_entry.id   AF-A0AAJ2PXZ3-F1
#
_cell.length_a   1.000
_cell.length_b   1.000
_cell.length_c   1.000
_cell.angle_alpha   90.00
_cell.angle_beta   90.00
_cell.angle_gamma   90.00
#
_symmetry.space_group_name_H-M   'P 1'
#
loop_
_entity.id
_entity.type
_entity.pdbx_description
1 polymer ?
#
loop_
_entity_poly.entity_id
_entity_poly.type
_entity_poly.pdbx_seq_one_letter_code
_entity_poly.pdbx_strand_id
1 'polypeptide(L)'
;ARPLHHAHHELTLGNPDFAITHLSATWCEADPRTWLKSLVFIASAPYADGPDDRGTVALGRPDPALHPRVRRLLHAVWQLTDPLVLPDPEVAERMRRELEQLSATRPADDVLLWRASRDWPDDAVAGRPLRVG
;
A
#
# COMPACT_ATOMS: atom_id res chain seq x y z
N ALA A 1 -1.40 10.96 14.18
CA ALA A 1 -1.87 9.75 14.90
C ALA A 1 -3.37 9.51 14.69
N ARG A 2 -4.28 10.39 15.14
CA ARG A 2 -5.75 10.16 15.03
C ARG A 2 -6.27 9.79 13.61
N PRO A 3 -5.82 10.42 12.52
CA PRO A 3 -6.27 10.05 11.17
C PRO A 3 -5.84 8.63 10.75
N LEU A 4 -4.64 8.19 11.14
CA LEU A 4 -4.14 6.86 10.81
C LEU A 4 -4.96 5.76 11.49
N HIS A 5 -5.29 5.94 12.78
CA HIS A 5 -6.14 4.99 13.50
C HIS A 5 -7.56 4.95 12.93
N HIS A 6 -8.11 6.10 12.52
CA HIS A 6 -9.41 6.13 11.85
C HIS A 6 -9.35 5.38 10.51
N ALA A 7 -8.35 5.65 9.67
CA ALA A 7 -8.14 4.94 8.41
C ALA A 7 -8.00 3.42 8.60
N HIS A 8 -7.21 2.99 9.58
CA HIS A 8 -7.06 1.58 9.93
C HIS A 8 -8.39 0.96 10.38
N HIS A 9 -9.17 1.68 11.19
CA HIS A 9 -10.47 1.21 11.66
C HIS A 9 -11.49 1.09 10.52
N GLU A 10 -11.62 2.11 9.65
CA GLU A 10 -12.50 2.05 8.48
C GLU A 10 -12.10 0.90 7.54
N LEU A 11 -10.80 0.69 7.34
CA LEU A 11 -10.30 -0.40 6.51
C LEU A 11 -10.68 -1.77 7.10
N THR A 12 -10.63 -1.92 8.43
CA THR A 12 -11.10 -3.12 9.14
C THR A 12 -12.60 -3.38 8.90
N LEU A 13 -13.39 -2.32 8.74
CA LEU A 13 -14.81 -2.39 8.41
C LEU A 13 -15.08 -2.59 6.90
N GLY A 14 -14.04 -2.81 6.10
CA GLY A 14 -14.15 -2.99 4.64
C GLY A 14 -14.29 -1.67 3.86
N ASN A 15 -14.05 -0.51 4.49
CA ASN A 15 -14.14 0.80 3.86
C ASN A 15 -12.75 1.42 3.61
N PRO A 16 -12.19 1.31 2.39
CA PRO A 16 -10.87 1.84 2.08
C PRO A 16 -10.86 3.34 1.75
N ASP A 17 -12.01 3.98 1.56
CA ASP A 17 -12.08 5.30 0.91
C ASP A 17 -11.40 6.40 1.72
N PHE A 18 -11.55 6.36 3.06
CA PHE A 18 -10.86 7.31 3.94
C PHE A 18 -9.34 7.11 3.90
N ALA A 19 -8.87 5.85 3.92
CA ALA A 19 -7.45 5.53 3.85
C ALA A 19 -6.83 6.03 2.53
N ILE A 20 -7.48 5.77 1.40
CA ILE A 20 -7.00 6.20 0.07
C ILE A 20 -6.97 7.72 -0.01
N THR A 21 -8.02 8.38 0.46
CA THR A 21 -8.11 9.85 0.50
C THR A 21 -6.99 10.45 1.36
N HIS A 22 -6.77 9.90 2.56
CA HIS A 22 -5.74 10.35 3.47
C HIS A 22 -4.32 10.18 2.89
N LEU A 23 -4.02 9.01 2.33
CA LEU A 23 -2.72 8.72 1.71
C LEU A 23 -2.48 9.57 0.46
N SER A 24 -3.51 9.85 -0.33
CA SER A 24 -3.42 10.73 -1.52
C SER A 24 -3.18 12.18 -1.12
N ALA A 25 -3.90 12.69 -0.12
CA ALA A 25 -3.77 14.06 0.36
C ALA A 25 -2.38 14.33 0.95
N THR A 26 -1.84 13.37 1.70
CA THR A 26 -0.54 13.51 2.37
C THR A 26 0.66 13.20 1.47
N TRP A 27 0.44 12.82 0.20
CA TRP A 27 1.50 12.38 -0.72
C TRP A 27 2.65 13.39 -0.86
N CYS A 28 2.34 14.65 -1.14
CA CYS A 28 3.34 15.71 -1.31
C CYS A 28 3.74 16.38 0.01
N GLU A 29 2.95 16.22 1.07
CA GLU A 29 3.11 16.94 2.34
C GLU A 29 3.99 16.18 3.33
N ALA A 30 3.80 14.86 3.43
CA ALA A 30 4.56 14.01 4.34
C ALA A 30 5.92 13.65 3.73
N ASP A 31 6.97 13.55 4.56
CA ASP A 31 8.21 12.94 4.10
C ASP A 31 7.97 11.46 3.69
N PRO A 32 8.79 10.91 2.78
CA PRO A 32 8.58 9.57 2.23
C PRO A 32 8.50 8.47 3.28
N ARG A 33 9.31 8.60 4.34
CA ARG A 33 9.39 7.60 5.40
C ARG A 33 8.10 7.60 6.21
N THR A 34 7.61 8.78 6.56
CA THR A 34 6.33 8.93 7.26
C THR A 34 5.17 8.43 6.41
N TRP A 35 5.17 8.70 5.11
CA TRP A 35 4.14 8.21 4.19
C TRP A 35 4.13 6.67 4.10
N LEU A 36 5.30 6.04 3.90
CA LEU A 36 5.42 4.57 3.86
C LEU A 36 5.03 3.91 5.18
N LYS A 37 5.44 4.49 6.33
CA LYS A 37 4.99 4.02 7.65
C LYS A 37 3.49 4.10 7.81
N SER A 38 2.87 5.18 7.31
CA SER A 38 1.42 5.38 7.36
C SER A 38 0.71 4.32 6.51
N LEU A 39 1.19 4.06 5.29
CA LEU A 39 0.68 3.00 4.42
C LEU A 39 0.73 1.62 5.09
N VAL A 40 1.90 1.22 5.60
CA VAL A 40 2.07 -0.08 6.27
C VAL A 40 1.19 -0.19 7.52
N PHE A 41 1.11 0.88 8.32
CA PHE A 41 0.25 0.90 9.51
C PHE A 41 -1.23 0.74 9.16
N ILE A 42 -1.72 1.49 8.17
CA ILE A 42 -3.12 1.41 7.74
C ILE A 42 -3.41 0.00 7.17
N ALA A 43 -2.55 -0.50 6.29
CA ALA A 43 -2.68 -1.80 5.64
C ALA A 43 -2.53 -3.00 6.60
N SER A 44 -2.06 -2.78 7.83
CA SER A 44 -2.08 -3.82 8.88
C SER A 44 -3.46 -4.07 9.49
N ALA A 45 -4.50 -3.38 9.01
CA ALA A 45 -5.88 -3.61 9.41
C ALA A 45 -6.27 -5.08 9.19
N PRO A 46 -6.94 -5.74 10.15
CA PRO A 46 -7.50 -7.06 9.92
C PRO A 46 -8.49 -7.02 8.76
N TYR A 47 -8.47 -8.05 7.92
CA TYR A 47 -9.53 -8.26 6.94
C TYR A 47 -10.61 -9.14 7.57
N ALA A 48 -11.82 -8.58 7.74
CA ALA A 48 -12.97 -9.33 8.22
C ALA A 48 -13.73 -9.95 7.05
N ASP A 49 -14.00 -11.25 7.17
CA ASP A 49 -14.78 -12.17 6.32
C ASP A 49 -15.47 -11.63 5.04
N GLY A 50 -15.28 -12.36 3.93
CA GLY A 50 -15.91 -12.09 2.63
C GLY A 50 -15.07 -12.63 1.47
N PRO A 51 -15.56 -12.55 0.21
CA PRO A 51 -14.72 -12.76 -0.96
C PRO A 51 -13.53 -11.79 -0.95
N ASP A 52 -12.31 -12.31 -0.93
CA ASP A 52 -11.10 -11.49 -0.89
C ASP A 52 -10.83 -10.82 -2.24
N ASP A 53 -11.45 -9.66 -2.43
CA ASP A 53 -11.29 -8.85 -3.65
C ASP A 53 -10.02 -7.98 -3.63
N ARG A 54 -9.18 -8.05 -2.58
CA ARG A 54 -7.98 -7.19 -2.46
C ARG A 54 -7.02 -7.39 -3.64
N GLY A 55 -6.80 -8.64 -4.05
CA GLY A 55 -5.97 -8.97 -5.21
C GLY A 55 -6.55 -8.45 -6.51
N THR A 56 -7.85 -8.65 -6.72
CA THR A 56 -8.57 -8.12 -7.89
C THR A 56 -8.45 -6.60 -7.99
N VAL A 57 -8.63 -5.88 -6.87
CA VAL A 57 -8.49 -4.42 -6.83
C VAL A 57 -7.04 -4.00 -7.09
N ALA A 58 -6.06 -4.67 -6.47
CA ALA A 58 -4.64 -4.40 -6.68
C ALA A 58 -4.24 -4.56 -8.15
N LEU A 59 -4.67 -5.65 -8.79
CA LEU A 59 -4.37 -5.98 -10.18
C LEU A 59 -5.18 -5.18 -11.21
N GLY A 60 -6.20 -4.44 -10.77
CA GLY A 60 -7.08 -3.64 -11.61
C GLY A 60 -6.35 -2.71 -12.59
N ARG A 61 -7.05 -2.29 -13.66
CA ARG A 61 -6.46 -1.55 -14.79
C ARG A 61 -5.57 -0.38 -14.31
N PRO A 62 -4.32 -0.28 -14.79
CA PRO A 62 -3.45 0.85 -14.45
C PRO A 62 -4.11 2.19 -14.83
N ASP A 63 -4.01 3.15 -13.92
CA ASP A 63 -4.46 4.54 -14.09
C ASP A 63 -3.36 5.45 -13.53
N PRO A 64 -2.90 6.46 -14.30
CA PRO A 64 -1.82 7.36 -13.88
C PRO A 64 -2.22 8.33 -12.76
N ALA A 65 -3.52 8.53 -12.48
CA ALA A 65 -3.96 9.39 -11.41
C ALA A 65 -3.54 8.85 -10.03
N LEU A 66 -3.13 9.76 -9.13
CA LEU A 66 -2.59 9.41 -7.81
C LEU A 66 -3.59 8.59 -6.99
N HIS A 67 -4.86 9.00 -6.94
CA HIS A 67 -5.86 8.36 -6.08
C HIS A 67 -6.13 6.89 -6.47
N PRO A 68 -6.43 6.55 -7.74
CA PRO A 68 -6.49 5.15 -8.19
C PRO A 68 -5.20 4.36 -7.98
N ARG A 69 -4.03 4.99 -8.14
CA ARG A 69 -2.73 4.35 -7.88
C ARG A 69 -2.55 3.99 -6.41
N VAL A 70 -2.83 4.93 -5.50
CA VAL A 70 -2.82 4.71 -4.06
C VAL A 70 -3.82 3.63 -3.66
N ARG A 71 -5.01 3.59 -4.28
CA ARG A 71 -5.98 2.51 -4.07
C ARG A 71 -5.40 1.14 -4.37
N ARG A 72 -4.81 0.95 -5.55
CA ARG A 72 -4.21 -0.34 -5.94
C ARG A 72 -3.06 -0.73 -5.00
N LEU A 73 -2.18 0.22 -4.69
CA LEU A 73 -1.06 0.00 -3.79
C LEU A 73 -1.53 -0.37 -2.37
N LEU A 74 -2.53 0.32 -1.82
CA LEU A 74 -3.10 0.01 -0.51
C LEU A 74 -3.63 -1.42 -0.46
N HIS A 75 -4.40 -1.85 -1.47
CA HIS A 75 -4.95 -3.21 -1.51
C HIS A 75 -3.86 -4.26 -1.69
N ALA A 76 -2.83 -3.98 -2.51
CA ALA A 76 -1.70 -4.87 -2.67
C ALA A 76 -0.96 -5.09 -1.35
N VAL A 77 -0.60 -4.01 -0.65
CA VAL A 77 0.06 -4.09 0.66
C VAL A 77 -0.83 -4.80 1.67
N TRP A 78 -2.12 -4.44 1.74
CA TRP A 78 -3.07 -5.03 2.68
C TRP A 78 -3.23 -6.55 2.51
N GLN A 79 -3.26 -7.05 1.27
CA GLN A 79 -3.25 -8.50 1.01
C GLN A 79 -1.91 -9.14 1.38
N LEU A 80 -0.79 -8.56 0.92
CA LEU A 80 0.53 -9.16 1.07
C LEU A 80 1.06 -9.15 2.51
N THR A 81 0.54 -8.28 3.37
CA THR A 81 0.90 -8.23 4.80
C THR A 81 -0.06 -9.00 5.70
N ASP A 82 -1.12 -9.60 5.15
CA ASP A 82 -2.05 -10.42 5.91
C ASP A 82 -1.42 -11.80 6.19
N PRO A 83 -1.17 -12.17 7.47
CA PRO A 83 -0.56 -13.46 7.81
C PRO A 83 -1.45 -14.66 7.51
N LEU A 84 -2.74 -14.45 7.22
CA LEU A 84 -3.70 -15.51 6.92
C LEU A 84 -3.86 -15.77 5.42
N VAL A 85 -3.22 -14.95 4.56
CA VAL A 85 -3.32 -15.06 3.11
C VAL A 85 -1.97 -15.46 2.53
N LEU A 86 -1.98 -16.43 1.60
CA LEU A 86 -0.78 -16.79 0.85
C LEU A 86 -0.41 -15.63 -0.09
N PRO A 87 0.81 -15.07 -0.02
CA PRO A 87 1.21 -13.96 -0.88
C PRO A 87 1.12 -14.34 -2.36
N ASP A 88 0.43 -13.52 -3.15
CA ASP A 88 0.32 -13.67 -4.59
C ASP A 88 1.50 -12.97 -5.30
N PRO A 89 2.36 -13.68 -6.04
CA PRO A 89 3.48 -13.09 -6.76
C PRO A 89 3.07 -12.01 -7.77
N GLU A 90 1.88 -12.11 -8.39
CA GLU A 90 1.40 -11.10 -9.33
C GLU A 90 1.05 -9.80 -8.59
N VAL A 91 0.45 -9.90 -7.41
CA VAL A 91 0.15 -8.77 -6.54
C VAL A 91 1.44 -8.12 -6.02
N ALA A 92 2.47 -8.92 -5.69
CA ALA A 92 3.79 -8.42 -5.31
C ALA A 92 4.48 -7.65 -6.45
N GLU A 93 4.43 -8.19 -7.67
CA GLU A 93 4.95 -7.51 -8.86
C GLU A 93 4.17 -6.22 -9.17
N ARG A 94 2.85 -6.22 -8.95
CA ARG A 94 2.03 -5.01 -9.06
C ARG A 94 2.42 -3.97 -8.02
N MET A 95 2.63 -4.36 -6.76
CA MET A 95 3.10 -3.47 -5.69
C MET A 95 4.42 -2.79 -6.07
N ARG A 96 5.38 -3.54 -6.61
CA ARG A 96 6.63 -2.99 -7.15
C ARG A 96 6.37 -1.88 -8.16
N ARG A 97 5.55 -2.15 -9.18
CA ARG A 97 5.28 -1.20 -10.27
C ARG A 97 4.61 0.07 -9.80
N GLU A 98 3.68 0.00 -8.86
CA GLU A 98 3.03 1.21 -8.34
C GLU A 98 4.02 2.04 -7.51
N LEU A 99 4.87 1.41 -6.69
CA LEU A 99 5.93 2.11 -5.93
C LEU A 99 6.98 2.76 -6.85
N GLU A 100 7.40 2.09 -7.92
CA GLU A 100 8.31 2.65 -8.93
C GLU A 100 7.70 3.88 -9.60
N GLN A 101 6.44 3.79 -10.05
CA GLN A 101 5.76 4.91 -10.67
C GLN A 101 5.55 6.08 -9.70
N LEU A 102 5.21 5.79 -8.45
CA LEU A 102 5.12 6.80 -7.40
C LEU A 102 6.46 7.50 -7.18
N SER A 103 7.56 6.73 -7.07
CA SER A 103 8.90 7.29 -6.90
C SER A 103 9.28 8.26 -8.01
N ALA A 104 8.92 7.93 -9.26
CA ALA A 104 9.20 8.76 -10.43
C ALA A 104 8.38 10.06 -10.49
N THR A 105 7.26 10.13 -9.77
CA THR A 105 6.38 11.33 -9.75
C THR A 105 6.71 12.32 -8.65
N ARG A 106 7.62 11.97 -7.73
CA ARG A 106 7.96 12.85 -6.61
C ARG A 106 9.02 13.87 -7.05
N PRO A 107 8.89 15.17 -6.68
CA PRO A 107 9.83 16.21 -7.11
C PRO A 107 11.28 16.04 -6.63
N ALA A 108 11.51 15.23 -5.60
CA ALA A 108 12.85 14.83 -5.14
C ALA A 108 13.04 13.35 -5.47
N ASP A 109 14.21 12.99 -6.01
CA ASP A 109 14.60 11.59 -6.26
C ASP A 109 14.47 10.79 -4.96
N ASP A 110 13.34 10.11 -4.82
CA ASP A 110 12.97 9.46 -3.57
C ASP A 110 13.54 8.05 -3.54
N VAL A 111 14.79 7.99 -3.11
CA VAL A 111 15.54 6.75 -2.93
C VAL A 111 14.79 5.78 -2.01
N LEU A 112 13.96 6.25 -1.07
CA LEU A 112 13.27 5.37 -0.13
C LEU A 112 12.11 4.62 -0.80
N LEU A 113 11.30 5.32 -1.61
CA LEU A 113 10.23 4.67 -2.39
C LEU A 113 10.80 3.71 -3.43
N TRP A 114 11.85 4.13 -4.13
CA TRP A 114 12.52 3.27 -5.10
C TRP A 114 13.11 2.04 -4.42
N ARG A 115 13.71 2.19 -3.23
CA ARG A 115 14.22 1.05 -2.45
C ARG A 115 13.08 0.14 -1.99
N ALA A 116 11.99 0.70 -1.48
CA ALA A 116 10.82 -0.06 -1.08
C ALA A 116 10.27 -0.88 -2.26
N SER A 117 10.27 -0.33 -3.48
CA SER A 117 9.84 -1.09 -4.67
C SER A 117 10.71 -2.32 -4.94
N ARG A 118 12.00 -2.30 -4.57
CA ARG A 118 12.92 -3.44 -4.71
C ARG A 118 12.77 -4.44 -3.58
N ASP A 119 12.75 -3.94 -2.34
CA ASP A 119 12.86 -4.80 -1.15
C ASP A 119 11.51 -5.43 -0.76
N TRP A 120 10.40 -4.71 -0.93
CA TRP A 120 9.09 -5.15 -0.45
C TRP A 120 8.51 -6.37 -1.15
N PRO A 121 8.61 -6.53 -2.48
CA PRO A 121 8.10 -7.74 -3.14
C PRO A 121 8.76 -9.01 -2.60
N ASP A 122 10.08 -8.98 -2.40
CA ASP A 122 10.85 -10.10 -1.85
C ASP A 122 10.54 -10.36 -0.37
N ASP A 123 10.33 -9.31 0.42
CA ASP A 123 9.88 -9.44 1.81
C ASP A 123 8.47 -10.04 1.88
N ALA A 124 7.53 -9.54 1.08
CA ALA A 124 6.14 -10.02 1.02
C ALA A 124 6.05 -11.50 0.63
N VAL A 125 6.67 -11.89 -0.49
CA VAL A 125 6.63 -13.28 -0.98
C VAL A 125 7.25 -14.25 0.03
N ALA A 126 8.23 -13.80 0.81
CA ALA A 126 8.86 -14.60 1.86
C ALA A 126 8.11 -14.55 3.21
N GLY A 127 6.95 -13.89 3.29
CA GLY A 127 6.19 -13.73 4.54
C GLY A 127 6.90 -12.88 5.59
N ARG A 128 7.84 -12.01 5.18
CA ARG A 128 8.56 -11.11 6.08
C ARG A 128 7.82 -9.78 6.20
N PRO A 129 7.91 -9.10 7.36
CA PRO A 129 7.36 -7.76 7.51
C PRO A 129 8.01 -6.77 6.53
N LEU A 130 7.21 -5.88 5.95
CA LEU A 130 7.69 -4.81 5.07
C LEU A 130 8.50 -3.78 5.86
N ARG A 131 9.76 -3.61 5.50
CA ARG A 131 10.67 -2.71 6.22
C ARG A 131 10.61 -1.30 5.64
N VAL A 132 10.40 -0.32 6.52
CA VAL A 132 10.59 1.10 6.18
C VAL A 132 11.94 1.54 6.76
N GLY A 133 12.97 1.48 5.91
CA GLY A 133 14.36 1.85 6.22
C GLY A 133 14.50 3.22 6.85
#